data_AF-A0A0F8XP93-F1
#
_entry.id   AF-A0A0F8XP93-F1
#
_cell.length_a   1.000
_cell.length_b   1.000
_cell.length_c   1.000
_cell.angle_alpha   90.00
_cell.angle_beta   90.00
_cell.angle_gamma   90.00
#
_symmetry.space_group_name_H-M   'P 1'
#
loop_
_entity.id
_entity.type
_entity.pdbx_description
1 polymer ?
#
loop_
_entity_poly.entity_id
_entity_poly.type
_entity_poly.pdbx_seq_one_letter_code
_entity_poly.pdbx_strand_id
1 'polypeptide(L)'
;MFLLPLLFACALGAFAQSPESYDFKPVQQLRRQHGLPDPFKKPNGERVTSKEEWEVQREYIKAMLAHYQYGEMPGAPDNEIVKETLSEEIYDGEAIRKLYTMNLSRNGKSIEFHFGLIKPKGEGPFPVIIKNDRAINSIPDEVNREAIQRGYIMCQYMREDLGPDSKDMEVARNNGVFPLYPEYDWGTIAAWAWGYTLLIDYFETLDFVDVGKIVVTGHSRGGKTAYCAGIFEDRIA
;
A
#
# COMPACT_ATOMS: atom_id res chain seq x y z
N MET A 1 -22.84 26.79 -36.05
CA MET A 1 -22.84 25.31 -36.13
C MET A 1 -21.62 24.84 -35.35
N PHE A 2 -21.78 24.69 -34.02
CA PHE A 2 -20.71 24.26 -33.10
C PHE A 2 -20.93 22.79 -32.77
N LEU A 3 -19.96 21.94 -33.13
CA LEU A 3 -19.90 20.54 -32.77
C LEU A 3 -19.27 20.41 -31.38
N LEU A 4 -20.05 19.96 -30.40
CA LEU A 4 -19.55 19.46 -29.12
C LEU A 4 -19.04 18.02 -29.32
N PRO A 5 -17.86 17.64 -28.81
CA PRO A 5 -17.48 16.24 -28.73
C PRO A 5 -18.14 15.59 -27.51
N LEU A 6 -18.89 14.50 -27.74
CA LEU A 6 -19.40 13.61 -26.70
C LEU A 6 -18.22 12.86 -26.05
N LEU A 7 -17.89 13.23 -24.81
CA LEU A 7 -17.07 12.43 -23.91
C LEU A 7 -17.92 11.25 -23.41
N PHE A 8 -17.61 10.04 -23.87
CA PHE A 8 -18.13 8.80 -23.32
C PHE A 8 -17.37 8.50 -22.02
N ALA A 9 -17.90 8.96 -20.88
CA ALA A 9 -17.44 8.50 -19.58
C ALA A 9 -18.04 7.10 -19.34
N CYS A 10 -17.25 6.05 -19.57
CA CYS A 10 -17.54 4.72 -19.07
C CYS A 10 -17.35 4.74 -17.54
N ALA A 11 -18.39 5.12 -16.81
CA ALA A 11 -18.50 4.86 -15.39
C ALA A 11 -18.75 3.35 -15.19
N LEU A 12 -17.68 2.56 -15.12
CA LEU A 12 -17.73 1.26 -14.46
C LEU A 12 -17.86 1.56 -12.97
N GLY A 13 -19.10 1.62 -12.49
CA GLY A 13 -19.38 1.61 -11.07
C GLY A 13 -18.86 0.32 -10.48
N ALA A 14 -17.71 0.38 -9.82
CA ALA A 14 -17.35 -0.61 -8.81
C ALA A 14 -18.46 -0.54 -7.76
N PHE A 15 -19.30 -1.57 -7.70
CA PHE A 15 -20.15 -1.80 -6.54
C PHE A 15 -19.21 -2.04 -5.36
N ALA A 16 -18.90 -0.98 -4.62
CA ALA A 16 -18.47 -1.12 -3.24
C ALA A 16 -19.66 -1.76 -2.51
N GLN A 17 -19.65 -3.10 -2.40
CA GLN A 17 -20.46 -3.76 -1.40
C GLN A 17 -20.09 -3.12 -0.06
N SER A 18 -21.09 -2.62 0.65
CA SER A 18 -20.94 -2.24 2.05
C SER A 18 -20.24 -3.40 2.77
N PRO A 19 -19.16 -3.17 3.55
CA PRO A 19 -18.47 -4.26 4.23
C PRO A 19 -19.51 -5.04 5.03
N GLU A 20 -19.60 -6.35 4.78
CA GLU A 20 -20.39 -7.21 5.63
C GLU A 20 -19.89 -7.01 7.07
N SER A 21 -20.76 -6.50 7.94
CA SER A 21 -20.40 -6.32 9.35
C SER A 21 -20.37 -7.69 10.01
N TYR A 22 -19.18 -8.27 10.13
CA TYR A 22 -19.00 -9.52 10.85
C TYR A 22 -19.09 -9.29 12.36
N ASP A 23 -19.82 -10.16 13.06
CA ASP A 23 -19.88 -10.16 14.53
C ASP A 23 -18.65 -10.85 15.12
N PHE A 24 -17.55 -10.11 15.22
CA PHE A 24 -16.31 -10.58 15.83
C PHE A 24 -16.39 -10.55 17.36
N LYS A 25 -16.11 -11.70 17.98
CA LYS A 25 -16.16 -11.84 19.43
C LYS A 25 -15.02 -11.05 20.10
N PRO A 26 -15.24 -10.47 21.29
CA PRO A 26 -14.15 -9.95 22.09
C PRO A 26 -13.06 -11.00 22.33
N VAL A 27 -11.80 -10.59 22.40
CA VAL A 27 -10.63 -11.49 22.56
C VAL A 27 -10.80 -12.46 23.74
N GLN A 28 -11.42 -12.01 24.82
CA GLN A 28 -11.66 -12.81 26.04
C GLN A 28 -12.66 -13.95 25.84
N GLN A 29 -13.47 -13.90 24.78
CA GLN A 29 -14.44 -14.94 24.42
C GLN A 29 -13.92 -15.89 23.32
N LEU A 30 -12.72 -15.65 22.79
CA LEU A 30 -12.09 -16.54 21.83
C LEU A 30 -11.67 -17.85 22.50
N ARG A 31 -11.92 -18.97 21.81
CA ARG A 31 -11.49 -20.29 22.30
C ARG A 31 -10.00 -20.46 22.04
N ARG A 32 -9.28 -21.03 23.01
CA ARG A 32 -7.88 -21.40 22.82
C ARG A 32 -7.75 -22.48 21.74
N GLN A 33 -7.02 -22.18 20.68
CA GLN A 33 -6.67 -23.12 19.62
C GLN A 33 -5.20 -23.56 19.80
N HIS A 34 -4.96 -24.87 19.94
CA HIS A 34 -3.62 -25.42 20.21
C HIS A 34 -2.80 -25.72 18.94
N GLY A 35 -3.41 -25.65 17.75
CA GLY A 35 -2.76 -25.82 16.45
C GLY A 35 -3.05 -24.65 15.51
N LEU A 36 -2.59 -24.75 14.26
CA LEU A 36 -2.94 -23.75 13.24
C LEU A 36 -4.44 -23.85 12.89
N PRO A 37 -5.15 -22.72 12.75
CA PRO A 37 -6.51 -22.73 12.21
C PRO A 37 -6.47 -23.22 10.76
N ASP A 38 -7.51 -23.96 10.36
CA ASP A 38 -7.69 -24.38 8.97
C ASP A 38 -8.22 -23.17 8.15
N PRO A 39 -7.45 -22.62 7.19
CA PRO A 39 -7.88 -21.44 6.44
C PRO A 39 -9.10 -21.71 5.55
N PHE A 40 -9.36 -22.99 5.23
CA PHE A 40 -10.51 -23.42 4.44
C PHE A 40 -11.73 -23.78 5.30
N LYS A 41 -11.69 -23.52 6.60
CA LYS A 41 -12.85 -23.69 7.48
C LYS A 41 -13.53 -22.35 7.73
N LYS A 42 -14.78 -22.23 7.27
CA LYS A 42 -15.63 -21.05 7.43
C LYS A 42 -16.03 -20.87 8.91
N PRO A 43 -16.48 -19.67 9.32
CA PRO A 43 -16.92 -19.41 10.70
C PRO A 43 -18.09 -20.27 11.16
N ASN A 44 -18.99 -20.63 10.24
CA ASN A 44 -20.11 -21.54 10.49
C ASN A 44 -19.68 -23.02 10.64
N GLY A 45 -18.39 -23.33 10.42
CA GLY A 45 -17.81 -24.67 10.54
C GLY A 45 -17.76 -25.47 9.25
N GLU A 46 -18.39 -24.99 8.18
CA GLU A 46 -18.34 -25.59 6.84
C GLU A 46 -16.96 -25.43 6.20
N ARG A 47 -16.67 -26.24 5.18
CA ARG A 47 -15.42 -26.17 4.41
C ARG A 47 -15.63 -25.35 3.14
N VAL A 48 -14.62 -24.57 2.74
CA VAL A 48 -14.50 -23.94 1.42
C VAL A 48 -14.19 -25.01 0.38
N THR A 49 -14.98 -25.05 -0.70
CA THR A 49 -14.95 -26.10 -1.73
C THR A 49 -14.78 -25.57 -3.16
N SER A 50 -14.86 -24.25 -3.37
CA SER A 50 -14.63 -23.61 -4.68
C SER A 50 -13.81 -22.32 -4.55
N LYS A 51 -13.40 -21.76 -5.69
CA LYS A 51 -12.70 -20.46 -5.74
C LYS A 51 -13.62 -19.31 -5.34
N GLU A 52 -14.88 -19.36 -5.74
CA GLU A 52 -15.89 -18.35 -5.40
C GLU A 52 -16.14 -18.33 -3.89
N GLU A 53 -16.20 -19.51 -3.25
CA GLU A 53 -16.28 -19.60 -1.78
C GLU A 53 -14.99 -19.12 -1.09
N TRP A 54 -13.84 -19.29 -1.74
CA TRP A 54 -12.57 -18.79 -1.23
C TRP A 54 -12.53 -17.25 -1.22
N GLU A 55 -13.01 -16.58 -2.26
CA GLU A 55 -13.05 -15.10 -2.28
C GLU A 55 -13.91 -14.54 -1.13
N VAL A 56 -15.05 -15.17 -0.83
CA VAL A 56 -15.88 -14.78 0.33
C VAL A 56 -15.15 -15.04 1.65
N GLN A 57 -14.50 -16.20 1.80
CA GLN A 57 -13.70 -16.52 2.98
C GLN A 57 -12.51 -15.57 3.14
N ARG A 58 -11.89 -15.15 2.04
CA ARG A 58 -10.77 -14.22 2.02
C ARG A 58 -11.18 -12.86 2.59
N GLU A 59 -12.33 -12.33 2.20
CA GLU A 59 -12.85 -11.07 2.75
C GLU A 59 -13.17 -11.19 4.25
N TYR A 60 -13.72 -12.33 4.70
CA TYR A 60 -13.88 -12.61 6.13
C TYR A 60 -12.52 -12.59 6.87
N ILE A 61 -11.48 -13.22 6.31
CA ILE A 61 -10.15 -13.27 6.92
C ILE A 61 -9.52 -11.87 6.94
N LYS A 62 -9.66 -11.07 5.87
CA LYS A 62 -9.20 -9.68 5.82
C LYS A 62 -9.87 -8.85 6.92
N ALA A 63 -11.20 -8.93 7.05
CA ALA A 63 -11.94 -8.24 8.10
C ALA A 63 -11.52 -8.69 9.51
N MET A 64 -11.29 -10.00 9.71
CA MET A 64 -10.80 -10.55 10.98
C MET A 64 -9.40 -10.01 11.33
N LEU A 65 -8.50 -9.92 10.33
CA LEU A 65 -7.16 -9.38 10.52
C LEU A 65 -7.17 -7.87 10.77
N ALA A 66 -8.06 -7.11 10.13
CA ALA A 66 -8.29 -5.71 10.47
C ALA A 66 -8.75 -5.60 11.93
N HIS A 67 -9.80 -6.33 12.32
CA HIS A 67 -10.37 -6.24 13.67
C HIS A 67 -9.40 -6.67 14.80
N TYR A 68 -8.66 -7.78 14.64
CA TYR A 68 -7.86 -8.34 15.74
C TYR A 68 -6.36 -7.98 15.71
N GLN A 69 -5.80 -7.57 14.56
CA GLN A 69 -4.35 -7.54 14.36
C GLN A 69 -3.81 -6.20 13.87
N TYR A 70 -4.41 -5.64 12.81
CA TYR A 70 -3.85 -4.50 12.10
C TYR A 70 -4.60 -3.18 12.35
N GLY A 71 -5.88 -3.27 12.72
CA GLY A 71 -6.88 -2.19 12.72
C GLY A 71 -7.37 -1.85 11.31
N GLU A 72 -8.47 -1.10 11.24
CA GLU A 72 -9.08 -0.63 10.01
C GLU A 72 -8.26 0.50 9.41
N MET A 73 -7.86 0.34 8.13
CA MET A 73 -7.15 1.36 7.37
C MET A 73 -8.15 2.31 6.69
N PRO A 74 -7.82 3.59 6.52
CA PRO A 74 -8.59 4.47 5.66
C PRO A 74 -8.52 4.03 4.20
N GLY A 75 -9.50 4.46 3.42
CA GLY A 75 -9.47 4.37 1.96
C GLY A 75 -8.46 5.34 1.34
N ALA A 76 -8.65 5.65 0.05
CA ALA A 76 -7.87 6.67 -0.64
C ALA A 76 -7.93 8.03 0.09
N PRO A 77 -6.82 8.81 0.10
CA PRO A 77 -6.80 10.10 0.76
C PRO A 77 -7.72 11.11 0.07
N ASP A 78 -8.34 12.01 0.86
CA ASP A 78 -9.24 13.04 0.34
C ASP A 78 -8.50 14.09 -0.51
N ASN A 79 -7.24 14.38 -0.16
CA ASN A 79 -6.42 15.39 -0.81
C ASN A 79 -4.93 15.02 -0.71
N GLU A 80 -4.34 14.74 -1.87
CA GLU A 80 -2.91 14.49 -2.03
C GLU A 80 -2.33 15.40 -3.11
N ILE A 81 -1.14 15.94 -2.85
CA ILE A 81 -0.39 16.74 -3.82
C ILE A 81 1.00 16.14 -3.93
N VAL A 82 1.33 15.63 -5.11
CA VAL A 82 2.65 15.05 -5.37
C VAL A 82 3.51 16.01 -6.18
N LYS A 83 4.72 16.28 -5.69
CA LYS A 83 5.71 17.11 -6.35
C LYS A 83 6.98 16.31 -6.64
N GLU A 84 7.41 16.27 -7.89
CA GLU A 84 8.75 15.83 -8.26
C GLU A 84 9.77 16.87 -7.77
N THR A 85 10.70 16.45 -6.92
CA THR A 85 11.73 17.31 -6.31
C THR A 85 13.09 17.14 -6.96
N LEU A 86 13.31 16.03 -7.66
CA LEU A 86 14.54 15.71 -8.38
C LEU A 86 14.24 14.82 -9.57
N SER A 87 14.94 15.04 -10.68
CA SER A 87 15.02 14.12 -11.81
C SER A 87 16.38 14.25 -12.48
N GLU A 88 17.16 13.17 -12.48
CA GLU A 88 18.50 13.18 -13.06
C GLU A 88 18.85 11.84 -13.71
N GLU A 89 19.73 11.87 -14.69
CA GLU A 89 20.33 10.65 -15.24
C GLU A 89 21.39 10.12 -14.28
N ILE A 90 21.39 8.80 -14.07
CA ILE A 90 22.41 8.09 -13.30
C ILE A 90 22.94 6.91 -14.12
N TYR A 91 24.01 6.28 -13.63
CA TYR A 91 24.60 5.09 -14.25
C TYR A 91 24.96 5.32 -15.73
N ASP A 92 25.69 6.42 -15.98
CA ASP A 92 26.13 6.82 -17.33
C ASP A 92 24.98 6.96 -18.35
N GLY A 93 23.80 7.35 -17.86
CA GLY A 93 22.61 7.60 -18.68
C GLY A 93 21.74 6.36 -18.91
N GLU A 94 22.02 5.23 -18.24
CA GLU A 94 21.20 4.01 -18.35
C GLU A 94 19.88 4.11 -17.56
N ALA A 95 19.84 4.95 -16.52
CA ALA A 95 18.68 5.08 -15.64
C ALA A 95 18.37 6.54 -15.30
N ILE A 96 17.13 6.78 -14.85
CA ILE A 96 16.68 8.07 -14.34
C ILE A 96 16.31 7.90 -12.87
N ARG A 97 16.95 8.66 -11.98
CA ARG A 97 16.55 8.80 -10.58
C ARG A 97 15.56 9.93 -10.45
N LYS A 98 14.43 9.68 -9.79
CA LYS A 98 13.42 10.67 -9.45
C LYS A 98 13.14 10.64 -7.96
N LEU A 99 13.00 11.81 -7.34
CA LEU A 99 12.55 11.95 -5.95
C LEU A 99 11.25 12.76 -5.91
N TYR A 100 10.40 12.41 -4.96
CA TYR A 100 9.08 13.00 -4.82
C TYR A 100 8.78 13.29 -3.35
N THR A 101 7.99 14.34 -3.16
CA THR A 101 7.29 14.63 -1.91
C THR A 101 5.79 14.59 -2.18
N MET A 102 5.07 13.70 -1.50
CA MET A 102 3.63 13.66 -1.45
C MET A 102 3.15 14.37 -0.18
N ASN A 103 2.39 15.44 -0.32
CA ASN A 103 1.74 16.10 0.79
C ASN A 103 0.34 15.51 0.99
N LEU A 104 0.09 14.95 2.17
CA LEU A 104 -1.24 14.48 2.58
C LEU A 104 -1.82 15.50 3.55
N SER A 105 -3.10 15.84 3.38
CA SER A 105 -3.78 16.78 4.28
C SER A 105 -5.19 16.34 4.61
N ARG A 106 -5.55 16.40 5.90
CA ARG A 106 -6.88 16.07 6.42
C ARG A 106 -7.05 16.64 7.82
N ASN A 107 -8.27 16.99 8.22
CA ASN A 107 -8.56 17.49 9.57
C ASN A 107 -7.70 18.68 10.02
N GLY A 108 -7.32 19.56 9.07
CA GLY A 108 -6.44 20.71 9.35
C GLY A 108 -5.00 20.34 9.72
N LYS A 109 -4.59 19.10 9.47
CA LYS A 109 -3.24 18.56 9.64
C LYS A 109 -2.67 18.16 8.30
N SER A 110 -1.33 18.08 8.23
CA SER A 110 -0.64 17.61 7.04
C SER A 110 0.66 16.91 7.40
N ILE A 111 1.08 15.98 6.53
CA ILE A 111 2.42 15.39 6.56
C ILE A 111 3.04 15.42 5.17
N GLU A 112 4.36 15.27 5.13
CA GLU A 112 5.10 15.00 3.91
C GLU A 112 5.52 13.53 3.90
N PHE A 113 5.20 12.84 2.81
CA PHE A 113 5.56 11.47 2.55
C PHE A 113 6.56 11.40 1.39
N HIS A 114 7.77 10.94 1.66
CA HIS A 114 8.86 10.94 0.69
C HIS A 114 9.08 9.57 0.07
N PHE A 115 9.25 9.56 -1.24
CA PHE A 115 9.64 8.37 -2.00
C PHE A 115 10.53 8.73 -3.19
N GLY A 116 11.22 7.72 -3.70
CA GLY A 116 12.10 7.82 -4.85
C GLY A 116 11.92 6.64 -5.78
N LEU A 117 12.17 6.90 -7.07
CA LEU A 117 12.17 5.91 -8.15
C LEU A 117 13.54 5.92 -8.82
N ILE A 118 14.05 4.75 -9.14
CA ILE A 118 15.06 4.59 -10.18
C ILE A 118 14.40 3.77 -11.28
N LYS A 119 14.29 4.35 -12.48
CA LYS A 119 13.68 3.69 -13.63
C LYS A 119 14.67 3.49 -14.77
N PRO A 120 14.48 2.47 -15.64
CA PRO A 120 15.23 2.38 -16.88
C PRO A 120 14.99 3.59 -17.78
N LYS A 121 15.97 3.90 -18.65
CA LYS A 121 15.77 4.88 -19.72
C LYS A 121 14.75 4.37 -20.74
N GLY A 122 13.99 5.30 -21.33
CA GLY A 122 12.87 5.01 -22.22
C GLY A 122 11.50 5.30 -21.60
N GLU A 123 10.47 5.12 -22.42
CA GLU A 123 9.09 5.53 -22.13
C GLU A 123 8.32 4.53 -21.26
N GLY A 124 8.75 3.26 -21.18
CA GLY A 124 8.02 2.22 -20.44
C GLY A 124 6.82 1.66 -21.22
N PRO A 125 5.77 1.17 -20.53
CA PRO A 125 5.64 1.05 -19.08
C PRO A 125 6.53 -0.07 -18.52
N PHE A 126 7.03 0.12 -17.30
CA PHE A 126 7.92 -0.84 -16.64
C PHE A 126 7.27 -1.41 -15.37
N PRO A 127 7.43 -2.72 -15.08
CA PRO A 127 7.05 -3.29 -13.78
C PRO A 127 7.82 -2.61 -12.65
N VAL A 128 7.21 -2.52 -11.46
CA VAL A 128 7.80 -1.81 -10.31
C VAL A 128 7.97 -2.71 -9.10
N ILE A 129 9.12 -2.61 -8.44
CA ILE A 129 9.42 -3.23 -7.16
C ILE A 129 9.47 -2.12 -6.11
N ILE A 130 8.53 -2.11 -5.18
CA ILE A 130 8.40 -1.10 -4.12
C ILE A 130 8.97 -1.64 -2.81
N LYS A 131 9.95 -0.94 -2.25
CA LYS A 131 10.56 -1.29 -0.97
C LYS A 131 10.34 -0.19 0.07
N ASN A 132 9.70 -0.54 1.19
CA ASN A 132 9.64 0.36 2.34
C ASN A 132 10.97 0.36 3.11
N ASP A 133 11.42 1.53 3.57
CA ASP A 133 12.60 1.65 4.44
C ASP A 133 12.54 2.92 5.32
N ARG A 134 13.61 3.16 6.08
CA ARG A 134 13.83 4.37 6.88
C ARG A 134 14.53 5.50 6.12
N ALA A 135 14.93 5.22 4.88
CA ALA A 135 15.63 6.16 4.02
C ALA A 135 15.37 5.82 2.55
N ILE A 136 15.43 6.84 1.70
CA ILE A 136 15.51 6.68 0.24
C ILE A 136 16.98 6.43 -0.11
N ASN A 137 17.24 5.63 -1.15
CA ASN A 137 18.58 5.23 -1.60
C ASN A 137 19.34 4.33 -0.62
N SER A 138 18.63 3.55 0.20
CA SER A 138 19.25 2.52 1.04
C SER A 138 19.54 1.20 0.31
N ILE A 139 19.01 1.01 -0.90
CA ILE A 139 19.31 -0.15 -1.73
C ILE A 139 20.70 0.02 -2.35
N PRO A 140 21.61 -0.96 -2.25
CA PRO A 140 22.92 -0.91 -2.89
C PRO A 140 22.82 -0.70 -4.40
N ASP A 141 23.75 0.05 -4.95
CA ASP A 141 23.80 0.40 -6.37
C ASP A 141 23.86 -0.84 -7.27
N GLU A 142 24.56 -1.91 -6.87
CA GLU A 142 24.57 -3.15 -7.66
C GLU A 142 23.18 -3.77 -7.80
N VAL A 143 22.34 -3.68 -6.76
CA VAL A 143 20.97 -4.21 -6.79
C VAL A 143 20.07 -3.33 -7.64
N ASN A 144 20.21 -2.00 -7.53
CA ASN A 144 19.46 -1.07 -8.38
C ASN A 144 19.79 -1.30 -9.86
N ARG A 145 21.07 -1.40 -10.22
CA ARG A 145 21.50 -1.65 -11.61
C ARG A 145 20.98 -2.97 -12.14
N GLU A 146 21.04 -4.04 -11.35
CA GLU A 146 20.50 -5.35 -11.76
C GLU A 146 19.00 -5.27 -12.08
N ALA A 147 18.23 -4.56 -11.25
CA ALA A 147 16.80 -4.35 -11.50
C ALA A 147 16.57 -3.52 -12.78
N ILE A 148 17.33 -2.43 -12.97
CA ILE A 148 17.23 -1.59 -14.17
C ILE A 148 17.56 -2.37 -15.44
N GLN A 149 18.65 -3.15 -15.44
CA GLN A 149 19.08 -3.96 -16.58
C GLN A 149 18.03 -5.01 -16.98
N ARG A 150 17.22 -5.45 -16.02
CA ARG A 150 16.09 -6.36 -16.25
C ARG A 150 14.77 -5.64 -16.57
N GLY A 151 14.77 -4.31 -16.63
CA GLY A 151 13.61 -3.50 -17.00
C GLY A 151 12.63 -3.22 -15.85
N TYR A 152 13.06 -3.31 -14.59
CA TYR A 152 12.23 -2.97 -13.43
C TYR A 152 12.49 -1.55 -12.95
N ILE A 153 11.45 -0.89 -12.47
CA ILE A 153 11.57 0.30 -11.61
C ILE A 153 11.85 -0.17 -10.19
N MET A 154 12.84 0.44 -9.55
CA MET A 154 13.06 0.32 -8.11
C MET A 154 12.48 1.53 -7.40
N CYS A 155 11.44 1.32 -6.60
CA CYS A 155 10.85 2.34 -5.76
C CYS A 155 11.26 2.14 -4.30
N GLN A 156 11.58 3.24 -3.62
CA GLN A 156 11.78 3.27 -2.17
C GLN A 156 10.96 4.38 -1.53
N TYR A 157 10.32 4.12 -0.40
CA TYR A 157 9.68 5.16 0.39
C TYR A 157 10.11 5.13 1.85
N MET A 158 10.07 6.31 2.49
CA MET A 158 10.36 6.49 3.91
C MET A 158 9.12 6.14 4.73
N ARG A 159 9.06 4.93 5.27
CA ARG A 159 7.88 4.49 6.03
C ARG A 159 7.68 5.29 7.33
N GLU A 160 8.76 5.81 7.91
CA GLU A 160 8.67 6.56 9.17
C GLU A 160 8.05 7.95 9.00
N ASP A 161 7.94 8.47 7.76
CA ASP A 161 7.12 9.65 7.45
C ASP A 161 5.64 9.39 7.75
N LEU A 162 5.18 8.15 7.53
CA LEU A 162 3.79 7.75 7.78
C LEU A 162 3.53 7.47 9.26
N GLY A 163 4.57 7.17 10.05
CA GLY A 163 4.44 6.97 11.49
C GLY A 163 5.73 6.46 12.12
N PRO A 164 6.09 6.91 13.33
CA PRO A 164 7.37 6.58 13.94
C PRO A 164 7.43 5.12 14.40
N ASP A 165 8.63 4.54 14.37
CA ASP A 165 8.89 3.20 14.91
C ASP A 165 9.05 3.21 16.44
N SER A 166 7.99 3.65 17.14
CA SER A 166 7.99 3.86 18.59
C SER A 166 7.19 2.80 19.33
N LYS A 167 7.62 2.46 20.55
CA LYS A 167 6.84 1.68 21.52
C LYS A 167 5.98 2.56 22.43
N ASP A 168 6.25 3.86 22.45
CA ASP A 168 5.46 4.84 23.18
C ASP A 168 4.22 5.17 22.34
N MET A 169 3.04 4.83 22.89
CA MET A 169 1.77 5.00 22.20
C MET A 169 1.38 6.47 22.03
N GLU A 170 1.80 7.35 22.95
CA GLU A 170 1.55 8.79 22.82
C GLU A 170 2.38 9.34 21.66
N VAL A 171 3.65 8.94 21.54
CA VAL A 171 4.49 9.29 20.39
C VAL A 171 3.93 8.69 19.10
N ALA A 172 3.56 7.41 19.10
CA ALA A 172 3.06 6.74 17.91
C ALA A 172 1.78 7.40 17.37
N ARG A 173 0.80 7.69 18.23
CA ARG A 173 -0.52 8.18 17.81
C ARG A 173 -0.59 9.67 17.51
N ASN A 174 0.37 10.47 17.98
CA ASN A 174 0.38 11.92 17.75
C ASN A 174 1.30 12.37 16.60
N ASN A 175 1.88 11.44 15.83
CA ASN A 175 2.81 11.73 14.73
C ASN A 175 2.41 10.99 13.44
N GLY A 176 2.98 11.38 12.29
CA GLY A 176 2.69 10.73 11.01
C GLY A 176 1.23 10.90 10.57
N VAL A 177 0.65 9.86 9.97
CA VAL A 177 -0.72 9.89 9.43
C VAL A 177 -1.81 9.83 10.51
N PHE A 178 -1.50 9.41 11.73
CA PHE A 178 -2.54 9.15 12.73
C PHE A 178 -3.39 10.38 13.09
N PRO A 179 -2.84 11.60 13.25
CA PRO A 179 -3.65 12.79 13.48
C PRO A 179 -4.52 13.21 12.27
N LEU A 180 -4.21 12.74 11.07
CA LEU A 180 -5.03 12.97 9.88
C LEU A 180 -6.26 12.02 9.87
N TYR A 181 -6.17 10.87 10.54
CA TYR A 181 -7.17 9.81 10.58
C TYR A 181 -7.48 9.35 12.03
N PRO A 182 -7.88 10.26 12.94
CA PRO A 182 -8.07 9.94 14.35
C PRO A 182 -9.22 8.96 14.63
N GLU A 183 -10.12 8.77 13.67
CA GLU A 183 -11.25 7.85 13.76
C GLU A 183 -10.88 6.38 13.47
N TYR A 184 -9.70 6.13 12.89
CA TYR A 184 -9.24 4.79 12.54
C TYR A 184 -8.33 4.20 13.63
N ASP A 185 -8.48 2.91 13.92
CA ASP A 185 -7.77 2.21 14.99
C ASP A 185 -6.49 1.50 14.55
N TRP A 186 -6.20 1.49 13.24
CA TRP A 186 -4.97 0.96 12.63
C TRP A 186 -3.67 1.25 13.38
N GLY A 187 -2.75 0.28 13.35
CA GLY A 187 -1.42 0.41 13.95
C GLY A 187 -0.33 0.85 12.96
N THR A 188 0.88 1.06 13.46
CA THR A 188 2.03 1.53 12.66
C THR A 188 2.37 0.63 11.47
N ILE A 189 2.22 -0.70 11.58
CA ILE A 189 2.45 -1.61 10.43
C ILE A 189 1.43 -1.38 9.32
N ALA A 190 0.16 -1.15 9.68
CA ALA A 190 -0.92 -0.87 8.74
C ALA A 190 -0.76 0.52 8.11
N ALA A 191 -0.41 1.54 8.90
CA ALA A 191 -0.07 2.87 8.39
C ALA A 191 1.09 2.83 7.38
N TRP A 192 2.15 2.07 7.68
CA TRP A 192 3.24 1.85 6.73
C TRP A 192 2.78 1.09 5.48
N ALA A 193 1.84 0.14 5.62
CA ALA A 193 1.34 -0.68 4.51
C ALA A 193 0.46 0.14 3.57
N TRP A 194 -0.36 1.03 4.10
CA TRP A 194 -1.14 2.01 3.34
C TRP A 194 -0.26 2.93 2.50
N GLY A 195 0.99 3.16 2.91
CA GLY A 195 2.01 3.79 2.07
C GLY A 195 2.20 3.14 0.70
N TYR A 196 2.03 1.82 0.59
CA TYR A 196 2.04 1.15 -0.72
C TYR A 196 0.82 1.55 -1.56
N THR A 197 -0.38 1.53 -0.97
CA THR A 197 -1.63 1.94 -1.63
C THR A 197 -1.52 3.37 -2.15
N LEU A 198 -1.03 4.31 -1.34
CA LEU A 198 -0.79 5.70 -1.76
C LEU A 198 0.12 5.80 -2.99
N LEU A 199 1.20 5.02 -3.03
CA LEU A 199 2.10 5.02 -4.17
C LEU A 199 1.46 4.37 -5.40
N ILE A 200 0.70 3.30 -5.23
CA ILE A 200 0.02 2.62 -6.33
C ILE A 200 -1.03 3.56 -6.95
N ASP A 201 -1.82 4.26 -6.12
CA ASP A 201 -2.76 5.31 -6.56
C ASP A 201 -2.04 6.39 -7.38
N TYR A 202 -0.89 6.88 -6.90
CA TYR A 202 -0.09 7.84 -7.67
C TYR A 202 0.49 7.24 -8.96
N PHE A 203 0.91 5.98 -8.96
CA PHE A 203 1.50 5.33 -10.13
C PHE A 203 0.49 5.11 -11.26
N GLU A 204 -0.82 5.05 -10.97
CA GLU A 204 -1.87 5.07 -12.00
C GLU A 204 -1.84 6.35 -12.85
N THR A 205 -1.18 7.41 -12.37
CA THR A 205 -0.99 8.68 -13.10
C THR A 205 0.29 8.74 -13.93
N LEU A 206 1.16 7.71 -13.83
CA LEU A 206 2.48 7.69 -14.45
C LEU A 206 2.52 6.72 -15.63
N ASP A 207 2.52 7.25 -16.86
CA ASP A 207 2.51 6.46 -18.09
C ASP A 207 3.70 5.47 -18.22
N PHE A 208 4.79 5.71 -17.51
CA PHE A 208 5.99 4.86 -17.53
C PHE A 208 5.95 3.70 -16.52
N VAL A 209 4.90 3.59 -15.69
CA VAL A 209 4.73 2.50 -14.71
C VAL A 209 3.68 1.51 -15.19
N ASP A 210 4.00 0.21 -15.17
CA ASP A 210 3.03 -0.86 -15.41
C ASP A 210 2.33 -1.22 -14.10
N VAL A 211 1.21 -0.55 -13.81
CA VAL A 211 0.42 -0.80 -12.60
C VAL A 211 -0.21 -2.20 -12.52
N GLY A 212 -0.21 -2.96 -13.62
CA GLY A 212 -0.57 -4.37 -13.62
C GLY A 212 0.56 -5.30 -13.15
N LYS A 213 1.75 -4.76 -12.88
CA LYS A 213 2.94 -5.52 -12.46
C LYS A 213 3.68 -4.85 -11.31
N ILE A 214 3.11 -4.96 -10.13
CA ILE A 214 3.63 -4.35 -8.90
C ILE A 214 4.08 -5.45 -7.93
N VAL A 215 5.34 -5.37 -7.50
CA VAL A 215 5.88 -6.21 -6.43
C VAL A 215 6.19 -5.33 -5.23
N VAL A 216 5.81 -5.77 -4.02
CA VAL A 216 6.19 -5.09 -2.78
C VAL A 216 7.16 -5.94 -1.97
N THR A 217 8.12 -5.29 -1.32
CA THR A 217 9.12 -5.99 -0.50
C THR A 217 9.57 -5.17 0.71
N GLY A 218 10.13 -5.85 1.70
CA GLY A 218 10.70 -5.21 2.88
C GLY A 218 11.41 -6.20 3.78
N HIS A 219 12.23 -5.69 4.71
CA HIS A 219 13.01 -6.51 5.63
C HIS A 219 12.52 -6.37 7.07
N SER A 220 12.42 -7.49 7.80
CA SER A 220 12.02 -7.55 9.22
C SER A 220 10.67 -6.86 9.51
N ARG A 221 10.66 -5.67 10.12
CA ARG A 221 9.45 -4.85 10.30
C ARG A 221 8.85 -4.44 8.96
N GLY A 222 9.70 -4.07 8.00
CA GLY A 222 9.26 -3.77 6.64
C GLY A 222 8.74 -4.98 5.88
N GLY A 223 9.21 -6.18 6.22
CA GLY A 223 8.64 -7.41 5.65
C GLY A 223 7.22 -7.67 6.15
N LYS A 224 6.95 -7.36 7.44
CA LYS A 224 5.59 -7.41 7.99
C LYS A 224 4.68 -6.36 7.35
N THR A 225 5.22 -5.19 7.02
CA THR A 225 4.53 -4.16 6.25
C THR A 225 4.19 -4.62 4.85
N ALA A 226 5.16 -5.17 4.11
CA ALA A 226 4.92 -5.69 2.75
C ALA A 226 3.88 -6.83 2.77
N TYR A 227 3.94 -7.71 3.76
CA TYR A 227 2.93 -8.76 3.97
C TYR A 227 1.54 -8.19 4.29
N CYS A 228 1.47 -7.16 5.14
CA CYS A 228 0.22 -6.45 5.43
C CYS A 228 -0.36 -5.81 4.17
N ALA A 229 0.47 -5.14 3.36
CA ALA A 229 0.03 -4.59 2.08
C ALA A 229 -0.53 -5.67 1.16
N GLY A 230 0.17 -6.80 0.99
CA GLY A 230 -0.32 -7.93 0.19
C GLY A 230 -1.61 -8.60 0.70
N ILE A 231 -2.03 -8.37 1.96
CA ILE A 231 -3.33 -8.82 2.47
C ILE A 231 -4.46 -7.91 1.96
N PHE A 232 -4.23 -6.60 1.95
CA PHE A 232 -5.28 -5.59 1.82
C PHE A 232 -5.29 -4.85 0.48
N GLU A 233 -4.21 -4.92 -0.30
CA GLU A 233 -4.06 -4.26 -1.58
C GLU A 233 -4.01 -5.30 -2.70
N ASP A 234 -5.14 -5.45 -3.40
CA ASP A 234 -5.35 -6.47 -4.42
C ASP A 234 -4.62 -6.18 -5.74
N ARG A 235 -4.10 -4.95 -5.93
CA ARG A 235 -3.30 -4.57 -7.11
C ARG A 235 -1.85 -5.08 -7.06
N ILE A 236 -1.39 -5.60 -5.92
CA ILE A 236 -0.07 -6.21 -5.79
C ILE A 236 -0.08 -7.62 -6.38
N ALA A 237 0.90 -7.91 -7.24
CA ALA A 237 1.02 -9.16 -8.01
C ALA A 237 1.52 -10.37 -7.20
#